data_AF-A0A1V5PQ36-F1
#
_entry.id   AF-A0A1V5PQ36-F1
#
_cell.length_a   1.000
_cell.length_b   1.000
_cell.length_c   1.000
_cell.angle_alpha   90.00
_cell.angle_beta   90.00
_cell.angle_gamma   90.00
#
_symmetry.space_group_name_H-M   'P 1'
#
loop_
_entity.id
_entity.type
_entity.pdbx_description
1 polymer ?
#
loop_
_entity_poly.entity_id
_entity_poly.type
_entity_poly.pdbx_seq_one_letter_code
_entity_poly.pdbx_strand_id
1 'polypeptide(L)'
;MTADVATGGQGDRATERPGHSFGCAQDRPVTPSASHRVIMRLTYGDAATLWRINLGWRRRKNEEEYGFILDVENGYWATNKDAAETDPEDPLSVRTERVIPFVEDRRNCLLLEPIERLAPEVMASLQPALKNAIQVHYQLEDNELAAEPLPDSDQRHILLLYESAEGGAGVLRQLVEDPEALSAIAREALTLCHFDPDTGADLHRAPGAKEDCEAACYDCLMSYINQPDHALLDRHAIRDILLALREATVRTSPTGESRAEHLRRLQVLCESDLERAWLAFLEEHNLRLPDAAQVIVDACQTRPDFLYTEARVAIYIDGPDHDQPDVKTRDVQITDCLMDAGYTVIRFSYRQETWTGICTQHGYVFGNPQL
;
A
#
# COMPACT_ATOMS: atom_id res chain seq x y z
N MET A 1 7.74 1.21 -1.98
CA MET A 1 6.71 1.05 -3.03
C MET A 1 5.46 1.80 -2.59
N THR A 2 4.74 2.47 -3.48
CA THR A 2 3.43 3.05 -3.15
C THR A 2 2.34 2.40 -3.97
N ALA A 3 1.13 2.33 -3.44
CA ALA A 3 -0.03 1.85 -4.17
C ALA A 3 -1.27 2.67 -3.84
N ASP A 4 -2.12 2.88 -4.83
CA ASP A 4 -3.40 3.54 -4.66
C ASP A 4 -4.50 2.47 -4.62
N VAL A 5 -5.44 2.63 -3.67
CA VAL A 5 -6.62 1.78 -3.53
C VAL A 5 -7.79 2.49 -4.19
N ALA A 6 -8.25 1.95 -5.31
CA ALA A 6 -9.27 2.59 -6.14
C ALA A 6 -10.51 1.72 -6.27
N THR A 7 -11.70 2.32 -6.14
CA THR A 7 -12.97 1.64 -6.38
C THR A 7 -13.35 1.65 -7.85
N GLY A 8 -13.92 0.54 -8.33
CA GLY A 8 -14.47 0.45 -9.69
C GLY A 8 -15.75 1.28 -9.83
N GLY A 9 -15.79 2.19 -10.79
CA GLY A 9 -17.02 2.91 -11.14
C GLY A 9 -17.94 2.01 -11.98
N GLN A 10 -19.01 1.47 -11.39
CA GLN A 10 -20.11 0.92 -12.19
C GLN A 10 -20.81 2.09 -12.90
N GLY A 11 -20.59 2.21 -14.21
CA GLY A 11 -21.33 3.15 -15.04
C GLY A 11 -22.82 2.80 -15.02
N ASP A 12 -23.64 3.73 -14.54
CA ASP A 12 -25.09 3.66 -14.65
C ASP A 12 -25.48 3.46 -16.13
N ARG A 13 -25.97 2.26 -16.48
CA ARG A 13 -26.61 2.02 -17.78
C ARG A 13 -27.96 2.71 -17.79
N ALA A 14 -27.98 3.99 -18.13
CA ALA A 14 -29.21 4.67 -18.54
C ALA A 14 -29.81 3.95 -19.75
N THR A 15 -31.01 3.41 -19.57
CA THR A 15 -31.79 2.73 -20.61
C THR A 15 -32.54 3.79 -21.43
N GLU A 16 -31.99 4.19 -22.57
CA GLU A 16 -32.71 5.04 -23.54
C GLU A 16 -33.45 4.20 -24.59
N ARG A 17 -34.75 4.49 -24.75
CA ARG A 17 -35.64 3.93 -25.79
C ARG A 17 -35.37 4.60 -27.15
N PRO A 18 -35.58 3.92 -28.29
CA PRO A 18 -35.21 4.47 -29.58
C PRO A 18 -36.30 5.42 -30.13
N GLY A 19 -35.90 6.66 -30.41
CA GLY A 19 -36.62 7.60 -31.26
C GLY A 19 -35.80 7.92 -32.51
N HIS A 20 -36.39 7.77 -33.69
CA HIS A 20 -35.75 8.01 -34.98
C HIS A 20 -35.61 9.51 -35.30
N SER A 21 -34.42 9.95 -35.73
CA SER A 21 -34.25 11.01 -36.74
C SER A 21 -32.81 11.06 -37.29
N PHE A 22 -32.70 11.29 -38.59
CA PHE A 22 -31.48 11.34 -39.41
C PHE A 22 -30.65 12.62 -39.20
N GLY A 23 -29.32 12.51 -39.33
CA GLY A 23 -28.50 13.51 -40.04
C GLY A 23 -27.34 14.16 -39.27
N CYS A 24 -26.16 14.11 -39.93
CA CYS A 24 -24.93 14.89 -39.74
C CYS A 24 -23.89 14.35 -38.73
N ALA A 25 -22.70 14.05 -39.27
CA ALA A 25 -21.50 13.72 -38.52
C ALA A 25 -21.12 14.88 -37.59
N GLN A 26 -21.11 14.61 -36.29
CA GLN A 26 -20.53 15.46 -35.26
C GLN A 26 -19.64 14.59 -34.40
N ASP A 27 -18.43 15.09 -34.13
CA ASP A 27 -17.45 14.51 -33.22
C ASP A 27 -18.12 13.94 -31.98
N ARG A 28 -17.98 12.62 -31.78
CA ARG A 28 -18.29 12.04 -30.48
C ARG A 28 -17.26 12.55 -29.49
N PRO A 29 -17.64 13.22 -28.40
CA PRO A 29 -16.71 13.41 -27.30
C PRO A 29 -16.29 12.01 -26.82
N VAL A 30 -14.99 11.77 -26.80
CA VAL A 30 -14.40 10.65 -26.06
C VAL A 30 -14.83 10.87 -24.62
N THR A 31 -15.81 10.09 -24.15
CA THR A 31 -16.18 10.05 -22.75
C THR A 31 -14.94 9.64 -21.97
N PRO A 32 -14.44 10.43 -21.01
CA PRO A 32 -13.35 9.97 -20.17
C PRO A 32 -13.82 8.72 -19.41
N SER A 33 -12.94 7.72 -19.45
CA SER A 33 -12.92 6.50 -18.66
C SER A 33 -13.46 6.70 -17.24
N ALA A 34 -14.14 5.66 -16.72
CA ALA A 34 -14.70 5.60 -15.38
C ALA A 34 -13.75 6.23 -14.34
N SER A 35 -14.23 7.22 -13.59
CA SER A 35 -13.41 7.87 -12.57
C SER A 35 -13.16 6.89 -11.43
N HIS A 36 -12.03 6.20 -11.47
CA HIS A 36 -11.47 5.44 -10.36
C HIS A 36 -11.21 6.42 -9.20
N ARG A 37 -12.06 6.41 -8.16
CA ARG A 37 -11.85 7.24 -6.98
C ARG A 37 -10.86 6.51 -6.08
N VAL A 38 -9.69 7.11 -5.87
CA VAL A 38 -8.74 6.64 -4.87
C VAL A 38 -9.29 6.96 -3.48
N ILE A 39 -9.43 5.96 -2.63
CA ILE A 39 -9.98 6.10 -1.27
C ILE A 39 -8.90 5.98 -0.19
N MET A 40 -7.79 5.30 -0.51
CA MET A 40 -6.68 5.08 0.41
C MET A 40 -5.37 4.97 -0.36
N ARG A 41 -4.29 5.45 0.25
CA ARG A 41 -2.91 5.28 -0.20
C ARG A 41 -2.21 4.27 0.71
N LEU A 42 -1.48 3.36 0.08
CA LEU A 42 -0.64 2.39 0.73
C LEU A 42 0.83 2.74 0.47
N THR A 43 1.65 2.78 1.52
CA THR A 43 3.10 2.93 1.37
C THR A 43 3.78 1.75 2.04
N TYR A 44 4.40 0.90 1.23
CA TYR A 44 5.16 -0.24 1.69
C TYR A 44 6.65 0.09 1.80
N GLY A 45 7.20 -0.17 2.99
CA GLY A 45 8.63 -0.12 3.29
C GLY A 45 9.19 -1.51 3.51
N ASP A 46 10.07 -1.94 2.61
CA ASP A 46 10.84 -3.17 2.76
C ASP A 46 12.01 -2.94 3.73
N ALA A 47 12.10 -3.78 4.77
CA ALA A 47 13.11 -3.67 5.83
C ALA A 47 13.33 -2.22 6.33
N ALA A 48 12.24 -1.47 6.51
CA ALA A 48 12.26 -0.07 6.93
C ALA A 48 12.77 0.07 8.37
N THR A 49 13.57 1.12 8.60
CA THR A 49 14.08 1.45 9.94
C THR A 49 12.96 2.04 10.80
N LEU A 50 12.63 1.39 11.90
CA LEU A 50 11.62 1.79 12.88
C LEU A 50 12.31 2.20 14.18
N TRP A 51 11.97 3.38 14.68
CA TRP A 51 12.48 3.89 15.94
C TRP A 51 11.33 3.96 16.94
N ARG A 52 11.49 3.28 18.08
CA ARG A 52 10.56 3.43 19.20
C ARG A 52 11.26 4.20 20.30
N ILE A 53 10.85 5.45 20.46
CA ILE A 53 11.44 6.41 21.39
C ILE A 53 10.52 6.54 22.59
N ASN A 54 11.05 6.29 23.80
CA ASN A 54 10.28 6.49 25.02
C ASN A 54 10.56 7.90 25.57
N LEU A 55 9.62 8.81 25.31
CA LEU A 55 9.75 10.22 25.64
C LEU A 55 9.51 10.55 27.12
N GLY A 56 8.95 9.65 27.92
CA GLY A 56 8.68 9.90 29.33
C GLY A 56 7.42 9.23 29.85
N TRP A 57 7.13 9.44 31.14
CA TRP A 57 5.92 8.91 31.77
C TRP A 57 4.64 9.51 31.15
N ARG A 58 3.62 8.66 30.97
CA ARG A 58 2.30 9.07 30.41
C ARG A 58 1.57 10.09 31.28
N ARG A 59 1.75 10.05 32.61
CA ARG A 59 1.15 10.98 33.59
C ARG A 59 2.22 11.84 34.27
N ARG A 60 2.91 12.69 33.50
CA ARG A 60 3.90 13.64 34.02
C ARG A 60 3.29 15.04 34.17
N LYS A 61 3.75 15.83 35.14
CA LYS A 61 3.22 17.20 35.33
C LYS A 61 3.60 18.16 34.21
N ASN A 62 4.78 18.00 33.62
CA ASN A 62 5.27 18.81 32.51
C ASN A 62 5.47 17.94 31.27
N GLU A 63 4.62 18.11 30.26
CA GLU A 63 4.70 17.32 29.03
C GLU A 63 5.93 17.65 28.17
N GLU A 64 6.52 18.84 28.32
CA GLU A 64 7.70 19.26 27.56
C GLU A 64 9.02 18.72 28.14
N GLU A 65 9.01 18.14 29.34
CA GLU A 65 10.19 17.52 29.94
C GLU A 65 10.33 16.06 29.50
N TYR A 66 11.16 15.83 28.49
CA TYR A 66 11.40 14.48 27.95
C TYR A 66 12.49 13.69 28.68
N GLY A 67 12.36 12.37 28.64
CA GLY A 67 13.34 11.41 29.11
C GLY A 67 13.26 11.11 30.61
N PHE A 68 14.18 10.27 31.04
CA PHE A 68 14.24 9.73 32.39
C PHE A 68 15.61 10.05 32.99
N ILE A 69 15.67 10.16 34.31
CA ILE A 69 16.95 10.31 35.00
C ILE A 69 17.57 8.92 35.19
N LEU A 70 18.80 8.76 34.74
CA LEU A 70 19.62 7.55 34.86
C LEU A 70 20.86 7.87 35.70
N ASP A 71 21.09 7.10 36.75
CA ASP A 71 22.38 7.03 37.42
C ASP A 71 23.37 6.34 36.48
N VAL A 72 24.32 7.11 35.93
CA VAL A 72 25.32 6.58 34.97
C VAL A 72 26.49 5.88 35.67
N GLU A 73 26.56 5.94 37.01
CA GLU A 73 27.56 5.23 37.80
C GLU A 73 27.08 3.83 38.17
N ASN A 74 25.84 3.69 38.66
CA ASN A 74 25.29 2.40 39.12
C ASN A 74 24.27 1.77 38.16
N GLY A 75 23.81 2.48 37.14
CA GLY A 75 22.83 1.98 36.16
C GLY A 75 21.38 1.95 36.66
N TYR A 76 21.06 2.65 37.76
CA TYR A 76 19.70 2.73 38.30
C TYR A 76 18.89 3.84 37.63
N TRP A 77 17.64 3.54 37.27
CA TRP A 77 16.68 4.54 36.82
C TRP A 77 16.05 5.23 38.02
N ALA A 78 15.95 6.55 37.99
CA ALA A 78 15.24 7.30 39.01
C ALA A 78 13.76 6.91 39.04
N THR A 79 13.20 6.87 40.23
CA THR A 79 11.76 6.67 40.41
C THR A 79 10.96 7.86 39.87
N ASN A 80 9.71 7.61 39.50
CA ASN A 80 8.83 8.68 39.04
C ASN A 80 8.48 9.60 40.21
N LYS A 81 9.07 10.80 40.25
CA LYS A 81 8.82 11.81 41.30
C LYS A 81 7.36 12.32 41.34
N ASP A 82 6.61 12.10 40.26
CA ASP A 82 5.18 12.44 40.18
C ASP A 82 4.25 11.28 40.61
N ALA A 83 4.79 10.12 40.98
CA ALA A 83 4.00 9.01 41.51
C ALA A 83 3.50 9.29 42.94
N ALA A 84 2.28 8.84 43.25
CA ALA A 84 1.62 9.06 44.54
C ALA A 84 2.29 8.32 45.72
N GLU A 85 3.07 7.27 45.42
CA GLU A 85 3.88 6.53 46.38
C GLU A 85 5.36 6.72 46.01
N THR A 86 5.98 7.76 46.56
CA THR A 86 7.43 7.99 46.42
C THR A 86 8.14 7.20 47.52
N ASP A 87 8.94 6.21 47.15
CA ASP A 87 9.83 5.53 48.08
C ASP A 87 10.91 6.54 48.56
N PRO A 88 11.07 6.80 49.87
CA PRO A 88 11.93 7.89 50.34
C PRO A 88 13.44 7.70 50.11
N GLU A 89 13.88 6.47 49.82
CA GLU A 89 15.28 6.14 49.54
C GLU A 89 15.48 5.87 48.05
N ASP A 90 15.64 6.92 47.25
CA ASP A 90 16.07 6.79 45.85
C ASP A 90 17.58 6.49 45.83
N PRO A 91 18.04 5.29 45.42
CA PRO A 91 19.43 4.85 45.55
C PRO A 91 20.37 5.47 44.50
N LEU A 92 20.07 6.69 44.03
CA LEU A 92 20.83 7.37 43.00
C LEU A 92 22.13 7.94 43.55
N SER A 93 23.22 7.75 42.81
CA SER A 93 24.49 8.43 43.02
C SER A 93 24.41 9.93 42.70
N VAL A 94 25.52 10.64 42.93
CA VAL A 94 25.67 12.05 42.56
C VAL A 94 25.66 12.23 41.04
N ARG A 95 26.07 11.22 40.27
CA ARG A 95 26.26 11.34 38.82
C ARG A 95 25.05 10.77 38.08
N THR A 96 24.08 11.65 37.84
CA THR A 96 22.87 11.33 37.07
C THR A 96 22.80 12.12 35.78
N GLU A 97 22.22 11.52 34.74
CA GLU A 97 22.00 12.14 33.44
C GLU A 97 20.54 11.91 32.98
N ARG A 98 19.99 12.87 32.23
CA ARG A 98 18.67 12.72 31.64
C ARG A 98 18.81 12.11 30.26
N VAL A 99 18.25 10.93 30.07
CA VAL A 99 18.36 10.14 28.83
C VAL A 99 16.99 9.82 28.25
N ILE A 100 16.92 9.69 26.93
CA ILE A 100 15.72 9.27 26.20
C ILE A 100 16.04 7.89 25.62
N PRO A 101 15.55 6.79 26.23
CA PRO A 101 15.79 5.47 25.69
C PRO A 101 15.02 5.29 24.40
N PHE A 102 15.67 4.67 23.43
CA PHE A 102 15.06 4.29 22.16
C PHE A 102 15.55 2.91 21.76
N VAL A 103 14.75 2.24 20.93
CA VAL A 103 15.17 1.04 20.20
C VAL A 103 15.04 1.30 18.71
N GLU A 104 15.98 0.76 17.95
CA GLU A 104 15.96 0.74 16.50
C GLU A 104 15.76 -0.69 16.03
N ASP A 105 14.91 -0.88 15.03
CA ASP A 105 14.68 -2.16 14.39
C ASP A 105 14.48 -1.97 12.88
N ARG A 106 14.59 -3.04 12.10
CA ARG A 106 14.33 -3.06 10.65
C ARG A 106 13.23 -4.04 10.33
N ARG A 107 12.04 -3.55 9.96
CA ARG A 107 10.88 -4.40 9.67
C ARG A 107 10.20 -4.02 8.36
N ASN A 108 9.50 -4.98 7.79
CA ASN A 108 8.53 -4.70 6.74
C ASN A 108 7.36 -3.92 7.35
N CYS A 109 7.00 -2.81 6.72
CA CYS A 109 5.90 -1.99 7.18
C CYS A 109 4.99 -1.53 6.04
N LEU A 110 3.74 -1.27 6.39
CA LEU A 110 2.71 -0.75 5.50
C LEU A 110 2.03 0.42 6.20
N LEU A 111 2.07 1.59 5.56
CA LEU A 111 1.28 2.74 5.95
C LEU A 111 -0.04 2.71 5.18
N LEU A 112 -1.15 2.84 5.90
CA LEU A 112 -2.48 3.00 5.35
C LEU A 112 -2.95 4.43 5.64
N GLU A 113 -3.06 5.23 4.58
CA GLU A 113 -3.43 6.65 4.65
C GLU A 113 -4.73 6.88 3.86
N PRO A 114 -5.86 7.16 4.51
CA PRO A 114 -7.08 7.57 3.82
C PRO A 114 -6.87 8.88 3.03
N ILE A 115 -7.42 8.98 1.82
CA ILE A 115 -7.33 10.23 1.01
C ILE A 115 -8.12 11.36 1.67
N GLU A 116 -9.28 11.02 2.23
CA GLU A 116 -10.09 11.94 3.03
C GLU A 116 -9.90 11.62 4.51
N ARG A 117 -9.79 12.66 5.35
CA ARG A 117 -9.67 12.48 6.79
C ARG A 117 -10.90 11.76 7.32
N LEU A 118 -10.67 10.60 7.94
CA LEU A 118 -11.70 9.84 8.63
C LEU A 118 -11.82 10.30 10.08
N ALA A 119 -12.98 10.08 10.68
CA ALA A 119 -13.21 10.39 12.08
C ALA A 119 -12.37 9.47 12.99
N PRO A 120 -11.98 9.92 14.20
CA PRO A 120 -11.16 9.12 15.12
C PRO A 120 -11.77 7.75 15.44
N GLU A 121 -13.10 7.67 15.56
CA GLU A 121 -13.84 6.43 15.85
C GLU A 121 -13.68 5.42 14.70
N VAL A 122 -13.72 5.90 13.46
CA VAL A 122 -13.52 5.09 12.25
C VAL A 122 -12.10 4.55 12.22
N MET A 123 -11.09 5.39 12.46
CA MET A 123 -9.67 4.96 12.45
C MET A 123 -9.33 4.03 13.61
N ALA A 124 -9.85 4.30 14.82
CA ALA A 124 -9.68 3.47 15.99
C ALA A 124 -10.30 2.08 15.81
N SER A 125 -11.40 1.99 15.06
CA SER A 125 -12.09 0.73 14.75
C SER A 125 -11.47 0.00 13.55
N LEU A 126 -11.01 0.73 12.52
CA LEU A 126 -10.33 0.14 11.35
C LEU A 126 -9.02 -0.53 11.72
N GLN A 127 -8.27 0.04 12.66
CA GLN A 127 -6.98 -0.49 13.09
C GLN A 127 -7.04 -1.95 13.55
N PRO A 128 -7.83 -2.32 14.58
CA PRO A 128 -7.98 -3.72 14.96
C PRO A 128 -8.73 -4.54 13.90
N ALA A 129 -9.71 -3.98 13.17
CA ALA A 129 -10.43 -4.71 12.14
C ALA A 129 -9.49 -5.23 11.04
N LEU A 130 -8.65 -4.36 10.48
CA LEU A 130 -7.70 -4.72 9.43
C LEU A 130 -6.56 -5.59 9.98
N LYS A 131 -6.01 -5.27 11.15
CA LYS A 131 -4.97 -6.09 11.79
C LYS A 131 -5.47 -7.53 11.98
N ASN A 132 -6.63 -7.70 12.61
CA ASN A 132 -7.19 -9.02 12.91
C ASN A 132 -7.56 -9.78 11.62
N ALA A 133 -8.11 -9.09 10.63
CA ALA A 133 -8.42 -9.68 9.33
C ALA A 133 -7.18 -10.20 8.60
N ILE A 134 -6.08 -9.44 8.61
CA ILE A 134 -4.80 -9.88 8.04
C ILE A 134 -4.28 -11.12 8.79
N GLN A 135 -4.35 -11.10 10.13
CA GLN A 135 -3.91 -12.24 10.95
C GLN A 135 -4.73 -13.50 10.67
N VAL A 136 -6.05 -13.40 10.57
CA VAL A 136 -6.91 -14.55 10.27
C VAL A 136 -6.67 -15.05 8.86
N HIS A 137 -6.66 -14.16 7.86
CA HIS A 137 -6.52 -14.54 6.45
C HIS A 137 -5.17 -15.22 6.16
N TYR A 138 -4.08 -14.69 6.71
CA TYR A 138 -2.73 -15.24 6.53
C TYR A 138 -2.28 -16.18 7.64
N GLN A 139 -3.16 -16.51 8.59
CA GLN A 139 -2.91 -17.43 9.71
C GLN A 139 -1.70 -17.03 10.57
N LEU A 140 -1.60 -15.74 10.89
CA LEU A 140 -0.55 -15.20 11.75
C LEU A 140 -0.92 -15.27 13.22
N GLU A 141 0.07 -15.43 14.09
CA GLU A 141 -0.08 -15.26 15.52
C GLU A 141 -0.21 -13.77 15.91
N ASP A 142 -0.74 -13.50 17.11
CA ASP A 142 -1.05 -12.12 17.53
C ASP A 142 0.20 -11.21 17.59
N ASN A 143 1.35 -11.80 17.90
CA ASN A 143 2.64 -11.12 18.03
C ASN A 143 3.41 -10.97 16.71
N GLU A 144 2.92 -11.52 15.60
CA GLU A 144 3.61 -11.46 14.30
C GLU A 144 3.28 -10.18 13.52
N LEU A 145 2.16 -9.52 13.82
CA LEU A 145 1.74 -8.28 13.19
C LEU A 145 1.36 -7.25 14.26
N ALA A 146 1.92 -6.05 14.17
CA ALA A 146 1.54 -4.93 15.01
C ALA A 146 0.86 -3.84 14.19
N ALA A 147 0.04 -3.04 14.87
CA ALA A 147 -0.69 -1.93 14.29
C ALA A 147 -0.64 -0.73 15.24
N GLU A 148 -0.12 0.40 14.78
CA GLU A 148 0.05 1.63 15.56
C GLU A 148 -0.60 2.81 14.82
N PRO A 149 -1.36 3.67 15.54
CA PRO A 149 -1.87 4.90 14.94
C PRO A 149 -0.78 5.97 14.87
N LEU A 150 -0.76 6.73 13.79
CA LEU A 150 0.18 7.84 13.58
C LEU A 150 -0.54 9.17 13.33
N PRO A 151 -0.02 10.29 13.86
CA PRO A 151 1.13 10.37 14.79
C PRO A 151 0.91 9.75 16.18
N ASP A 152 -0.34 9.67 16.64
CA ASP A 152 -0.68 9.12 17.95
C ASP A 152 -2.14 8.64 18.01
N SER A 153 -2.55 8.13 19.18
CA SER A 153 -3.88 7.57 19.44
C SER A 153 -5.02 8.60 19.38
N ASP A 154 -4.74 9.88 19.52
CA ASP A 154 -5.74 10.95 19.51
C ASP A 154 -5.86 11.56 18.10
N GLN A 155 -4.77 11.57 17.34
CA GLN A 155 -4.68 12.09 15.97
C GLN A 155 -4.33 10.97 14.97
N ARG A 156 -5.23 10.00 14.82
CA ARG A 156 -5.03 8.81 13.96
C ARG A 156 -5.16 9.14 12.47
N HIS A 157 -4.18 9.79 11.87
CA HIS A 157 -4.21 10.12 10.45
C HIS A 157 -3.81 8.94 9.56
N ILE A 158 -2.87 8.13 10.04
CA ILE A 158 -2.30 6.99 9.31
C ILE A 158 -2.30 5.77 10.24
N LEU A 159 -2.54 4.59 9.69
CA LEU A 159 -2.29 3.32 10.39
C LEU A 159 -0.98 2.73 9.91
N LEU A 160 -0.04 2.52 10.83
CA LEU A 160 1.20 1.80 10.58
C LEU A 160 1.01 0.34 10.95
N LEU A 161 1.06 -0.55 9.97
CA LEU A 161 1.20 -1.98 10.18
C LEU A 161 2.67 -2.37 10.02
N TYR A 162 3.19 -3.22 10.89
CA TYR A 162 4.54 -3.77 10.72
C TYR A 162 4.65 -5.22 11.20
N GLU A 163 5.43 -6.01 10.47
CA GLU A 163 5.69 -7.41 10.80
C GLU A 163 6.64 -7.45 12.01
N SER A 164 6.13 -7.93 13.14
CA SER A 164 6.82 -7.91 14.43
C SER A 164 7.72 -9.14 14.66
N ALA A 165 7.48 -10.22 13.92
CA ALA A 165 8.31 -11.43 13.96
C ALA A 165 9.64 -11.23 13.20
N GLU A 166 10.72 -11.81 13.73
CA GLU A 166 12.04 -11.78 13.09
C GLU A 166 12.00 -12.48 11.72
N GLY A 167 12.53 -11.83 10.69
CA GLY A 167 12.50 -12.34 9.31
C GLY A 167 11.27 -11.90 8.49
N GLY A 168 10.18 -11.51 9.14
CA GLY A 168 8.94 -11.04 8.48
C GLY A 168 8.17 -12.17 7.78
N ALA A 169 6.84 -12.08 7.81
CA ALA A 169 5.96 -13.05 7.14
C ALA A 169 5.78 -12.73 5.64
N GLY A 170 6.16 -11.53 5.19
CA GLY A 170 5.98 -11.08 3.81
C GLY A 170 4.53 -10.77 3.44
N VAL A 171 3.60 -10.81 4.39
CA VAL A 171 2.16 -10.57 4.18
C VAL A 171 1.89 -9.14 3.76
N LEU A 172 2.62 -8.16 4.29
CA LEU A 172 2.41 -6.75 3.97
C LEU A 172 2.83 -6.43 2.54
N ARG A 173 3.82 -7.17 2.02
CA ARG A 173 4.24 -7.10 0.62
C ARG A 173 3.14 -7.66 -0.29
N GLN A 174 2.54 -8.79 0.10
CA GLN A 174 1.45 -9.39 -0.68
C GLN A 174 0.24 -8.44 -0.79
N LEU A 175 -0.09 -7.70 0.27
CA LEU A 175 -1.19 -6.70 0.25
C LEU A 175 -1.00 -5.60 -0.79
N VAL A 176 0.25 -5.27 -1.14
CA VAL A 176 0.52 -4.28 -2.19
C VAL A 176 0.72 -4.91 -3.56
N GLU A 177 1.29 -6.11 -3.65
CA GLU A 177 1.59 -6.76 -4.94
C GLU A 177 0.39 -7.46 -5.58
N ASP A 178 -0.52 -8.02 -4.78
CA ASP A 178 -1.72 -8.69 -5.24
C ASP A 178 -2.90 -7.70 -5.31
N PRO A 179 -3.43 -7.39 -6.51
CA PRO A 179 -4.53 -6.44 -6.68
C PRO A 179 -5.80 -6.78 -5.90
N GLU A 180 -6.01 -8.06 -5.56
CA GLU A 180 -7.21 -8.57 -4.89
C GLU A 180 -7.01 -8.81 -3.39
N ALA A 181 -5.77 -8.79 -2.89
CA ALA A 181 -5.49 -9.14 -1.49
C ALA A 181 -6.19 -8.22 -0.50
N LEU A 182 -6.21 -6.91 -0.75
CA LEU A 182 -6.92 -5.97 0.13
C LEU A 182 -8.44 -6.18 0.12
N SER A 183 -9.01 -6.58 -1.01
CA SER A 183 -10.43 -6.96 -1.12
C SER A 183 -10.72 -8.19 -0.24
N ALA A 184 -9.86 -9.21 -0.31
CA ALA A 184 -9.98 -10.40 0.54
C ALA A 184 -9.90 -10.06 2.04
N ILE A 185 -8.96 -9.18 2.44
CA ILE A 185 -8.86 -8.68 3.82
C ILE A 185 -10.12 -7.91 4.23
N ALA A 186 -10.68 -7.08 3.36
CA ALA A 186 -11.90 -6.34 3.68
C ALA A 186 -13.11 -7.26 3.91
N ARG A 187 -13.21 -8.37 3.15
CA ARG A 187 -14.23 -9.41 3.37
C ARG A 187 -14.06 -10.11 4.72
N GLU A 188 -12.82 -10.45 5.06
CA GLU A 188 -12.49 -11.05 6.35
C GLU A 188 -12.83 -10.09 7.50
N ALA A 189 -12.47 -8.81 7.37
CA ALA A 189 -12.78 -7.77 8.35
C ALA A 189 -14.30 -7.57 8.54
N LEU A 190 -15.08 -7.57 7.45
CA LEU A 190 -16.55 -7.54 7.52
C LEU A 190 -17.10 -8.73 8.31
N THR A 191 -16.59 -9.93 8.02
CA THR A 191 -17.00 -11.17 8.70
C THR A 191 -16.68 -11.11 10.20
N LEU A 192 -15.46 -10.70 10.56
CA LEU A 192 -15.05 -10.51 11.95
C LEU A 192 -15.90 -9.46 12.66
N CYS A 193 -16.32 -8.41 11.96
CA CYS A 193 -17.22 -7.37 12.47
C CYS A 193 -18.71 -7.77 12.45
N HIS A 194 -19.00 -9.06 12.22
CA HIS A 194 -20.34 -9.64 12.19
C HIS A 194 -21.25 -9.04 11.11
N PHE A 195 -20.65 -8.66 9.97
CA PHE A 195 -21.38 -8.32 8.76
C PHE A 195 -21.31 -9.48 7.77
N ASP A 196 -22.35 -9.62 6.97
CA ASP A 196 -22.29 -10.41 5.76
C ASP A 196 -21.29 -9.75 4.78
N PRO A 197 -20.24 -10.46 4.32
CA PRO A 197 -19.16 -9.85 3.53
C PRO A 197 -19.60 -9.42 2.12
N ASP A 198 -20.70 -9.99 1.60
CA ASP A 198 -21.21 -9.70 0.26
C ASP A 198 -22.20 -8.53 0.26
N THR A 199 -23.05 -8.46 1.28
CA THR A 199 -24.16 -7.49 1.34
C THR A 199 -23.93 -6.37 2.34
N GLY A 200 -23.04 -6.56 3.33
CA GLY A 200 -22.90 -5.67 4.47
C GLY A 200 -24.06 -5.75 5.47
N ALA A 201 -24.94 -6.73 5.33
CA ALA A 201 -26.04 -6.94 6.27
C ALA A 201 -25.49 -7.25 7.68
N ASP A 202 -26.09 -6.66 8.69
CA ASP A 202 -25.68 -6.89 10.06
C ASP A 202 -26.18 -8.26 10.55
N LEU A 203 -25.25 -9.13 10.96
CA LEU A 203 -25.52 -10.43 11.55
C LEU A 203 -25.56 -10.37 13.08
N HIS A 204 -25.32 -9.17 13.65
CA HIS A 204 -25.37 -8.79 15.05
C HIS A 204 -24.35 -9.45 15.97
N ARG A 205 -23.83 -10.65 15.68
CA ARG A 205 -22.99 -11.39 16.62
C ARG A 205 -22.06 -12.39 15.94
N ALA A 206 -21.01 -12.81 16.67
CA ALA A 206 -20.11 -13.87 16.24
C ALA A 206 -20.83 -15.25 16.19
N PRO A 207 -20.36 -16.19 15.34
CA PRO A 207 -20.87 -17.55 15.34
C PRO A 207 -20.78 -18.21 16.72
N GLY A 208 -21.92 -18.66 17.25
CA GLY A 208 -21.99 -19.32 18.56
C GLY A 208 -22.08 -18.35 19.77
N ALA A 209 -21.99 -17.04 19.55
CA ALA A 209 -22.20 -16.05 20.60
C ALA A 209 -23.67 -15.99 21.03
N LYS A 210 -23.88 -15.78 22.34
CA LYS A 210 -25.23 -15.68 22.94
C LYS A 210 -25.78 -14.26 22.93
N GLU A 211 -24.88 -13.27 22.96
CA GLU A 211 -25.21 -11.85 23.05
C GLU A 211 -24.94 -11.16 21.71
N ASP A 212 -25.70 -10.10 21.45
CA ASP A 212 -25.46 -9.23 20.31
C ASP A 212 -24.29 -8.29 20.59
N CYS A 213 -23.49 -8.06 19.55
CA CYS A 213 -22.44 -7.07 19.50
C CYS A 213 -23.05 -5.73 19.03
N GLU A 214 -23.28 -4.83 19.97
CA GLU A 214 -23.83 -3.50 19.70
C GLU A 214 -22.79 -2.62 18.98
N ALA A 215 -21.71 -2.24 19.65
CA ALA A 215 -20.66 -1.38 19.07
C ALA A 215 -19.36 -2.16 18.80
N ALA A 216 -18.89 -2.94 19.78
CA ALA A 216 -17.69 -3.77 19.67
C ALA A 216 -17.72 -4.88 20.72
N CYS A 217 -17.04 -5.99 20.44
CA CYS A 217 -16.82 -7.11 21.36
C CYS A 217 -15.42 -7.71 21.16
N TYR A 218 -15.04 -8.65 22.03
CA TYR A 218 -13.75 -9.35 21.96
C TYR A 218 -13.64 -10.35 20.79
N ASP A 219 -14.77 -10.71 20.16
CA ASP A 219 -14.78 -11.53 18.94
C ASP A 219 -14.58 -10.68 17.66
N CYS A 220 -14.55 -9.33 17.77
CA CYS A 220 -14.36 -8.43 16.64
C CYS A 220 -13.21 -7.42 16.82
N LEU A 221 -13.43 -6.33 17.55
CA LEU A 221 -12.53 -5.17 17.61
C LEU A 221 -11.81 -5.03 18.96
N MET A 222 -12.40 -5.52 20.05
CA MET A 222 -11.84 -5.33 21.38
C MET A 222 -10.69 -6.30 21.66
N SER A 223 -9.64 -5.79 22.26
CA SER A 223 -8.56 -6.56 22.87
C SER A 223 -8.18 -5.93 24.20
N TYR A 224 -7.38 -6.63 25.00
CA TYR A 224 -6.82 -6.04 26.22
C TYR A 224 -5.87 -4.87 25.91
N ILE A 225 -5.13 -4.97 24.81
CA ILE A 225 -4.11 -3.97 24.41
C ILE A 225 -4.77 -2.65 24.03
N ASN A 226 -5.90 -2.67 23.33
CA ASN A 226 -6.62 -1.47 22.91
C ASN A 226 -7.70 -1.01 23.91
N GLN A 227 -7.62 -1.43 25.18
CA GLN A 227 -8.55 -0.98 26.22
C GLN A 227 -8.73 0.55 26.31
N PRO A 228 -7.68 1.38 26.16
CA PRO A 228 -7.85 2.84 26.13
C PRO A 228 -8.77 3.34 25.00
N ASP A 229 -8.91 2.56 23.93
CA ASP A 229 -9.67 2.92 22.73
C ASP A 229 -11.10 2.39 22.76
N HIS A 230 -11.49 1.57 23.74
CA HIS A 230 -12.80 0.89 23.77
C HIS A 230 -13.98 1.85 23.64
N ALA A 231 -13.87 3.08 24.13
CA ALA A 231 -14.91 4.10 24.00
C ALA A 231 -15.10 4.64 22.56
N LEU A 232 -14.11 4.44 21.68
CA LEU A 232 -14.12 4.86 20.29
C LEU A 232 -14.48 3.72 19.32
N LEU A 233 -14.48 2.46 19.79
CA LEU A 233 -14.68 1.30 18.92
C LEU A 233 -16.16 1.18 18.53
N ASP A 234 -16.41 1.16 17.23
CA ASP A 234 -17.73 0.98 16.62
C ASP A 234 -17.60 0.27 15.27
N ARG A 235 -18.07 -0.98 15.22
CA ARG A 235 -18.09 -1.81 14.02
C ARG A 235 -18.99 -1.24 12.92
N HIS A 236 -20.04 -0.50 13.28
CA HIS A 236 -20.92 0.11 12.29
C HIS A 236 -20.26 1.30 11.61
N ALA A 237 -19.43 2.05 12.33
CA ALA A 237 -18.69 3.20 11.80
C ALA A 237 -17.73 2.84 10.65
N ILE A 238 -17.26 1.58 10.61
CA ILE A 238 -16.31 1.11 9.59
C ILE A 238 -16.95 0.27 8.48
N ARG A 239 -18.23 -0.07 8.58
CA ARG A 239 -18.89 -0.96 7.61
C ARG A 239 -18.76 -0.45 6.18
N ASP A 240 -19.11 0.82 5.95
CA ASP A 240 -19.20 1.37 4.60
C ASP A 240 -17.81 1.50 3.95
N ILE A 241 -16.77 1.83 4.72
CA ILE A 241 -15.40 1.85 4.20
C ILE A 241 -14.86 0.43 3.96
N LEU A 242 -15.20 -0.57 4.78
CA LEU A 242 -14.83 -1.96 4.51
C LEU A 242 -15.52 -2.48 3.24
N LEU A 243 -16.78 -2.13 3.00
CA LEU A 243 -17.47 -2.44 1.74
C LEU A 243 -16.81 -1.74 0.55
N ALA A 244 -16.36 -0.48 0.72
CA ALA A 244 -15.61 0.22 -0.32
C ALA A 244 -14.26 -0.44 -0.62
N LEU A 245 -13.52 -0.86 0.42
CA LEU A 245 -12.25 -1.59 0.28
C LEU A 245 -12.43 -2.96 -0.38
N ARG A 246 -13.55 -3.65 -0.10
CA ARG A 246 -13.91 -4.91 -0.76
C ARG A 246 -14.04 -4.74 -2.28
N GLU A 247 -14.62 -3.64 -2.73
CA GLU A 247 -14.79 -3.34 -4.16
C GLU A 247 -13.57 -2.64 -4.77
N ALA A 248 -12.52 -2.43 -3.98
CA ALA A 248 -11.33 -1.73 -4.44
C ALA A 248 -10.25 -2.68 -4.96
N THR A 249 -9.44 -2.16 -5.87
CA THR A 249 -8.27 -2.85 -6.41
C THR A 249 -7.02 -2.05 -6.05
N VAL A 250 -5.97 -2.77 -5.65
CA VAL A 250 -4.66 -2.16 -5.37
C VAL A 250 -3.92 -1.92 -6.69
N ARG A 251 -3.44 -0.70 -6.89
CA ARG A 251 -2.70 -0.29 -8.10
C ARG A 251 -1.32 0.21 -7.72
N THR A 252 -0.30 -0.59 -7.99
CA THR A 252 1.07 -0.32 -7.57
C THR A 252 1.78 0.69 -8.45
N SER A 253 2.59 1.52 -7.81
CA SER A 253 3.62 2.35 -8.41
C SER A 253 4.99 1.81 -8.01
N PRO A 254 5.93 1.61 -8.95
CA PRO A 254 7.28 1.18 -8.63
C PRO A 254 8.08 2.25 -7.88
N THR A 255 7.58 3.49 -7.83
CA THR A 255 8.25 4.63 -7.18
C THR A 255 7.53 5.04 -5.88
N GLY A 256 8.07 6.06 -5.22
CA GLY A 256 7.41 6.71 -4.07
C GLY A 256 6.25 7.64 -4.45
N GLU A 257 6.02 7.84 -5.75
CA GLU A 257 4.95 8.69 -6.28
C GLU A 257 3.69 7.86 -6.55
N SER A 258 2.51 8.48 -6.49
CA SER A 258 1.26 7.80 -6.88
C SER A 258 1.37 7.23 -8.29
N ARG A 259 0.66 6.13 -8.57
CA ARG A 259 0.76 5.47 -9.88
C ARG A 259 0.40 6.42 -11.02
N ALA A 260 -0.59 7.28 -10.81
CA ALA A 260 -1.04 8.29 -11.77
C ALA A 260 0.01 9.41 -12.00
N GLU A 261 0.71 9.85 -10.96
CA GLU A 261 1.83 10.80 -11.11
C GLU A 261 3.01 10.18 -11.83
N HIS A 262 3.38 8.95 -11.44
CA HIS A 262 4.45 8.18 -12.07
C HIS A 262 4.16 7.94 -13.56
N LEU A 263 2.95 7.54 -13.91
CA LEU A 263 2.52 7.38 -15.30
C LEU A 263 2.65 8.68 -16.10
N ARG A 264 2.17 9.81 -15.54
CA ARG A 264 2.32 11.13 -16.18
C ARG A 264 3.78 11.49 -16.40
N ARG A 265 4.66 11.21 -15.43
CA ARG A 265 6.10 11.46 -15.55
C ARG A 265 6.71 10.64 -16.69
N LEU A 266 6.40 9.35 -16.79
CA LEU A 266 6.84 8.51 -17.90
C LEU A 266 6.32 9.00 -19.25
N GLN A 267 5.04 9.37 -19.33
CA GLN A 267 4.44 9.89 -20.56
C GLN A 267 5.12 11.16 -21.06
N VAL A 268 5.56 12.06 -20.17
CA VAL A 268 6.30 13.27 -20.57
C VAL A 268 7.65 12.93 -21.22
N LEU A 269 8.27 11.81 -20.84
CA LEU A 269 9.55 11.35 -21.39
C LEU A 269 9.42 10.58 -22.71
N CYS A 270 8.22 10.15 -23.11
CA CYS A 270 8.02 9.41 -24.35
C CYS A 270 8.36 10.25 -25.59
N GLU A 271 9.11 9.66 -26.51
CA GLU A 271 9.52 10.29 -27.76
C GLU A 271 8.56 9.97 -28.93
N SER A 272 7.71 8.93 -28.79
CA SER A 272 6.71 8.55 -29.78
C SER A 272 5.30 8.32 -29.20
N ASP A 273 4.29 8.38 -30.06
CA ASP A 273 2.90 8.02 -29.67
C ASP A 273 2.75 6.52 -29.40
N LEU A 274 3.63 5.69 -29.99
CA LEU A 274 3.62 4.25 -29.76
C LEU A 274 4.08 3.90 -28.34
N GLU A 275 5.10 4.59 -27.82
CA GLU A 275 5.51 4.49 -26.41
C GLU A 275 4.37 4.91 -25.46
N ARG A 276 3.65 6.00 -25.77
CA ARG A 276 2.49 6.43 -24.98
C ARG A 276 1.36 5.40 -25.01
N ALA A 277 1.10 4.81 -26.17
CA ALA A 277 0.12 3.75 -26.33
C ALA A 277 0.50 2.50 -25.53
N TRP A 278 1.79 2.14 -25.47
CA TRP A 278 2.27 1.03 -24.66
C TRP A 278 2.09 1.28 -23.16
N LEU A 279 2.39 2.49 -22.67
CA LEU A 279 2.11 2.86 -21.27
C LEU A 279 0.60 2.84 -20.96
N ALA A 280 -0.24 3.30 -21.88
CA ALA A 280 -1.69 3.25 -21.74
C ALA A 280 -2.20 1.80 -21.67
N PHE A 281 -1.64 0.92 -22.49
CA PHE A 281 -1.94 -0.52 -22.44
C PHE A 281 -1.58 -1.14 -21.09
N LEU A 282 -0.39 -0.85 -20.56
CA LEU A 282 0.00 -1.33 -19.22
C LEU A 282 -0.95 -0.80 -18.14
N GLU A 283 -1.37 0.46 -18.26
CA GLU A 283 -2.27 1.09 -17.29
C GLU A 283 -3.68 0.49 -17.31
N GLU A 284 -4.23 0.27 -18.50
CA GLU A 284 -5.54 -0.35 -18.73
C GLU A 284 -5.62 -1.76 -18.14
N HIS A 285 -4.54 -2.54 -18.26
CA HIS A 285 -4.46 -3.92 -17.78
C HIS A 285 -3.87 -4.04 -16.37
N ASN A 286 -3.68 -2.92 -15.66
CA ASN A 286 -3.07 -2.84 -14.32
C ASN A 286 -1.70 -3.55 -14.22
N LEU A 287 -0.93 -3.57 -15.31
CA LEU A 287 0.40 -4.16 -15.35
C LEU A 287 1.43 -3.26 -14.68
N ARG A 288 2.54 -3.85 -14.24
CA ARG A 288 3.64 -3.11 -13.60
C ARG A 288 4.25 -2.10 -14.58
N LEU A 289 4.23 -0.83 -14.22
CA LEU A 289 4.89 0.23 -14.99
C LEU A 289 6.42 0.13 -14.84
N PRO A 290 7.21 0.53 -15.86
CA PRO A 290 8.65 0.68 -15.72
C PRO A 290 8.99 1.79 -14.72
N ASP A 291 10.15 1.75 -14.08
CA ASP A 291 10.58 2.80 -13.14
C ASP A 291 11.30 3.97 -13.84
N ALA A 292 11.92 3.72 -14.99
CA ALA A 292 12.63 4.72 -15.78
C ALA A 292 12.29 4.66 -17.28
N ALA A 293 12.49 5.78 -17.96
CA ALA A 293 12.32 5.94 -19.41
C ALA A 293 13.52 6.66 -20.00
N GLN A 294 13.89 6.32 -21.23
CA GLN A 294 14.92 7.01 -22.02
C GLN A 294 16.29 7.15 -21.30
N VAL A 295 16.70 6.13 -20.54
CA VAL A 295 17.99 6.10 -19.82
C VAL A 295 19.10 5.57 -20.73
N ILE A 296 20.23 6.27 -20.79
CA ILE A 296 21.40 5.82 -21.56
C ILE A 296 22.09 4.69 -20.79
N VAL A 297 22.26 3.54 -21.45
CA VAL A 297 23.09 2.42 -20.98
C VAL A 297 24.47 2.57 -21.62
N ASP A 298 25.39 3.21 -20.89
CA ASP A 298 26.71 3.58 -21.39
C ASP A 298 27.51 2.39 -21.94
N ALA A 299 27.39 1.21 -21.33
CA ALA A 299 28.11 0.01 -21.76
C ALA A 299 27.81 -0.38 -23.22
N CYS A 300 26.58 -0.13 -23.68
CA CYS A 300 26.12 -0.50 -25.02
C CYS A 300 25.79 0.72 -25.90
N GLN A 301 26.03 1.94 -25.40
CA GLN A 301 25.77 3.21 -26.09
C GLN A 301 24.36 3.24 -26.70
N THR A 302 23.39 2.75 -25.94
CA THR A 302 22.00 2.61 -26.36
C THR A 302 21.07 3.19 -25.31
N ARG A 303 19.87 3.57 -25.74
CA ARG A 303 18.84 4.14 -24.88
C ARG A 303 17.57 3.33 -25.09
N PRO A 304 17.26 2.38 -24.18
CA PRO A 304 15.96 1.72 -24.17
C PRO A 304 14.85 2.74 -23.95
N ASP A 305 13.68 2.48 -24.51
CA ASP A 305 12.51 3.34 -24.33
C ASP A 305 12.09 3.35 -22.87
N PHE A 306 12.10 2.17 -22.24
CA PHE A 306 11.81 1.99 -20.82
C PHE A 306 12.75 0.99 -20.14
N LEU A 307 12.88 1.12 -18.83
CA LEU A 307 13.71 0.26 -18.00
C LEU A 307 12.97 -0.19 -16.74
N TYR A 308 13.11 -1.47 -16.42
CA TYR A 308 12.88 -2.01 -15.08
C TYR A 308 14.26 -2.19 -14.42
N THR A 309 14.71 -1.18 -13.68
CA THR A 309 16.11 -1.05 -13.24
C THR A 309 16.54 -2.18 -12.32
N GLU A 310 15.70 -2.53 -11.33
CA GLU A 310 15.97 -3.60 -10.37
C GLU A 310 16.03 -4.98 -11.06
N ALA A 311 15.07 -5.25 -11.94
CA ALA A 311 14.99 -6.51 -12.69
C ALA A 311 16.01 -6.60 -13.85
N ARG A 312 16.74 -5.51 -14.12
CA ARG A 312 17.61 -5.33 -15.29
C ARG A 312 16.92 -5.73 -16.60
N VAL A 313 15.74 -5.18 -16.83
CA VAL A 313 14.99 -5.42 -18.08
C VAL A 313 14.90 -4.14 -18.89
N ALA A 314 15.41 -4.19 -20.12
CA ALA A 314 15.34 -3.11 -21.11
C ALA A 314 14.18 -3.36 -22.07
N ILE A 315 13.33 -2.34 -22.26
CA ILE A 315 12.18 -2.39 -23.15
C ILE A 315 12.43 -1.51 -24.37
N TYR A 316 12.17 -2.07 -25.55
CA TYR A 316 12.10 -1.31 -26.80
C TYR A 316 10.70 -1.42 -27.40
N ILE A 317 10.18 -0.30 -27.90
CA ILE A 317 8.89 -0.17 -28.55
C ILE A 317 9.15 0.14 -30.04
N ASP A 318 9.31 -0.92 -30.82
CA ASP A 318 9.80 -0.86 -32.19
C ASP A 318 8.68 -0.44 -33.17
N GLY A 319 8.87 0.73 -33.78
CA GLY A 319 8.04 1.23 -34.88
C GLY A 319 8.23 0.46 -36.20
N PRO A 320 7.46 0.78 -37.26
CA PRO A 320 7.53 0.07 -38.55
C PRO A 320 8.91 0.06 -39.22
N ASP A 321 9.75 1.07 -38.98
CA ASP A 321 11.09 1.17 -39.57
C ASP A 321 12.05 0.06 -39.10
N HIS A 322 11.77 -0.55 -37.94
CA HIS A 322 12.53 -1.70 -37.43
C HIS A 322 12.30 -2.98 -38.23
N ASP A 323 11.38 -2.99 -39.22
CA ASP A 323 11.25 -4.12 -40.14
C ASP A 323 12.38 -4.19 -41.18
N GLN A 324 13.13 -3.10 -41.38
CA GLN A 324 14.22 -2.98 -42.36
C GLN A 324 15.45 -3.82 -41.96
N PRO A 325 16.13 -4.51 -42.91
CA PRO A 325 17.24 -5.44 -42.61
C PRO A 325 18.43 -4.81 -41.86
N ASP A 326 18.79 -3.58 -42.23
CA ASP A 326 19.93 -2.88 -41.62
C ASP A 326 19.62 -2.49 -40.17
N VAL A 327 18.38 -2.07 -39.90
CA VAL A 327 17.90 -1.74 -38.55
C VAL A 327 17.84 -3.01 -37.69
N LYS A 328 17.28 -4.11 -38.21
CA LYS A 328 17.27 -5.41 -37.52
C LYS A 328 18.66 -5.89 -37.13
N THR A 329 19.64 -5.72 -38.01
CA THR A 329 21.03 -6.11 -37.74
C THR A 329 21.60 -5.31 -36.56
N ARG A 330 21.34 -4.00 -36.53
CA ARG A 330 21.76 -3.14 -35.43
C ARG A 330 21.03 -3.47 -34.12
N ASP A 331 19.73 -3.77 -34.20
CA ASP A 331 18.92 -4.18 -33.05
C ASP A 331 19.45 -5.47 -32.42
N VAL A 332 19.87 -6.45 -33.23
CA VAL A 332 20.52 -7.67 -32.75
C VAL A 332 21.82 -7.34 -32.02
N GLN A 333 22.68 -6.49 -32.59
CA GLN A 333 23.95 -6.09 -31.94
C GLN A 333 23.73 -5.38 -30.58
N ILE A 334 22.72 -4.51 -30.52
CA ILE A 334 22.32 -3.84 -29.27
C ILE A 334 21.82 -4.88 -28.25
N THR A 335 21.02 -5.84 -28.71
CA THR A 335 20.48 -6.92 -27.86
C THR A 335 21.60 -7.76 -27.25
N ASP A 336 22.52 -8.22 -28.09
CA ASP A 336 23.64 -9.06 -27.67
C ASP A 336 24.51 -8.32 -26.65
N CYS A 337 24.82 -7.04 -26.90
CA CYS A 337 25.57 -6.22 -25.94
C CYS A 337 24.84 -6.08 -24.59
N LEU A 338 23.52 -5.80 -24.62
CA LEU A 338 22.74 -5.63 -23.40
C LEU A 338 22.65 -6.94 -22.61
N MET A 339 22.51 -8.08 -23.30
CA MET A 339 22.54 -9.40 -22.69
C MET A 339 23.90 -9.71 -22.05
N ASP A 340 25.01 -9.37 -22.73
CA ASP A 340 26.36 -9.49 -22.17
C ASP A 340 26.57 -8.58 -20.95
N ALA A 341 25.88 -7.43 -20.90
CA ALA A 341 25.86 -6.53 -19.75
C ALA A 341 24.89 -6.98 -18.62
N GLY A 342 24.22 -8.13 -18.79
CA GLY A 342 23.33 -8.73 -17.81
C GLY A 342 21.91 -8.16 -17.80
N TYR A 343 21.48 -7.55 -18.90
CA TYR A 343 20.09 -7.14 -19.10
C TYR A 343 19.29 -8.21 -19.85
N THR A 344 18.02 -8.36 -19.51
CA THR A 344 17.05 -9.00 -20.40
C THR A 344 16.46 -7.93 -21.31
N VAL A 345 16.35 -8.23 -22.60
CA VAL A 345 15.77 -7.30 -23.58
C VAL A 345 14.42 -7.82 -24.04
N ILE A 346 13.38 -6.99 -23.95
CA ILE A 346 12.04 -7.31 -24.43
C ILE A 346 11.64 -6.24 -25.44
N ARG A 347 11.25 -6.67 -26.64
CA ARG A 347 10.82 -5.77 -27.72
C ARG A 347 9.34 -5.92 -27.99
N PHE A 348 8.62 -4.80 -28.02
CA PHE A 348 7.22 -4.72 -28.43
C PHE A 348 7.16 -4.11 -29.81
N SER A 349 6.59 -4.83 -30.78
CA SER A 349 6.38 -4.27 -32.12
C SER A 349 5.21 -3.28 -32.14
N TYR A 350 5.13 -2.44 -33.17
CA TYR A 350 3.96 -1.59 -33.45
C TYR A 350 2.63 -2.34 -33.62
N ARG A 351 2.66 -3.67 -33.74
CA ARG A 351 1.49 -4.54 -33.83
C ARG A 351 0.99 -4.87 -32.42
N GLN A 352 0.04 -4.07 -31.94
CA GLN A 352 -0.44 -4.12 -30.55
C GLN A 352 -1.08 -5.47 -30.17
N GLU A 353 -1.56 -6.24 -31.14
CA GLU A 353 -2.12 -7.58 -30.93
C GLU A 353 -1.13 -8.57 -30.30
N THR A 354 0.18 -8.32 -30.38
CA THR A 354 1.20 -9.19 -29.77
C THR A 354 1.53 -8.82 -28.33
N TRP A 355 1.14 -7.64 -27.85
CA TRP A 355 1.60 -7.08 -26.57
C TRP A 355 1.17 -7.94 -25.40
N THR A 356 -0.08 -8.36 -25.38
CA THR A 356 -0.63 -9.26 -24.37
C THR A 356 0.16 -10.55 -24.24
N GLY A 357 0.48 -11.21 -25.36
CA GLY A 357 1.25 -12.45 -25.36
C GLY A 357 2.66 -12.28 -24.79
N ILE A 358 3.32 -11.16 -25.11
CA ILE A 358 4.64 -10.81 -24.57
C ILE A 358 4.54 -10.58 -23.06
N CYS A 359 3.57 -9.81 -22.58
CA CYS A 359 3.40 -9.56 -21.15
C CYS A 359 3.14 -10.86 -20.38
N THR A 360 2.30 -11.77 -20.89
CA THR A 360 2.06 -13.08 -20.27
C THR A 360 3.32 -13.94 -20.23
N GLN A 361 4.10 -13.97 -21.31
CA GLN A 361 5.37 -14.72 -21.35
C GLN A 361 6.38 -14.18 -20.32
N HIS A 362 6.34 -12.87 -20.06
CA HIS A 362 7.24 -12.17 -19.15
C HIS A 362 6.52 -11.71 -17.87
N GLY A 363 5.61 -12.54 -17.34
CA GLY A 363 4.79 -12.19 -16.16
C GLY A 363 5.62 -11.86 -14.90
N TYR A 364 6.86 -12.33 -14.82
CA TYR A 364 7.80 -11.94 -13.74
C TYR A 364 8.19 -10.46 -13.78
N VAL A 365 8.07 -9.79 -14.93
CA VAL A 365 8.32 -8.34 -15.10
C VAL A 365 7.03 -7.56 -14.94
N PHE A 366 5.99 -7.97 -15.68
CA PHE A 366 4.77 -7.17 -15.84
C PHE A 366 3.68 -7.49 -14.81
N GLY A 367 3.80 -8.60 -14.09
CA GLY A 367 2.70 -9.22 -13.37
C GLY A 367 1.85 -10.10 -14.28
N ASN A 368 0.81 -10.73 -13.73
CA ASN A 368 -0.14 -11.50 -14.53
C ASN A 368 -1.20 -10.56 -15.09
N PRO A 369 -1.34 -10.45 -16.43
CA PRO A 369 -2.42 -9.66 -17.01
C PRO A 369 -3.76 -10.30 -16.65
N GLN A 370 -4.65 -9.53 -16.01
CA GLN A 370 -6.05 -9.89 -15.87
C GLN A 370 -6.71 -9.71 -17.25
N LEU A 371 -6.83 -10.79 -18.02
CA LEU A 371 -7.38 -10.81 -19.39
C LEU A 371 -8.75 -11.45 -19.44
#